data_AF-A0A8S4A5X6-F1
#
_entry.id   AF-A0A8S4A5X6-F1
#
_cell.length_a   1.000
_cell.length_b   1.000
_cell.length_c   1.000
_cell.angle_alpha   90.00
_cell.angle_beta   90.00
_cell.angle_gamma   90.00
#
_symmetry.space_group_name_H-M   'P 1'
#
loop_
_entity.id
_entity.type
_entity.pdbx_description
1 polymer ?
#
loop_
_entity_poly.entity_id
_entity_poly.type
_entity_poly.pdbx_seq_one_letter_code
_entity_poly.pdbx_strand_id
1 'polypeptide(L)'
;MATPDYPLHQSVFCGDVKQVSKLIRTCDVAQKDIHGNTPLHIAIMLGHKECVHLLLAHGAPVKLKNALGWTPLAEAISYGDRQTILLLLRKLKQQSREALEERRPHLVQALRAIGDFDLELKWDFQSWVPLVSRMLPSDICRIRKKGSRIRLDTTLVDFTEMRWERGDITFLFNGEAKPQHSLSVLDNKSEVYQRVRYEDSDVELEEEVDILMSSDVVAAQMSTKRITFSRAQSGWLFREDKSELVGEYRSDFYSVNNLILESKKRREHLSAEDIKKNKAIMENISKGAWDSAEASSNGFERRHSLQTPDKPSYVWSDYISAPEGQPPCLGRPWISKENSKAFKATVAMVKYCSDIYVPRLLDVLEVVAPFKQFQKLRDFMTSKLPPGFPVRIEIPVFPTITAKVTFTNFQWKDDLDRSLFSIPAHYREDPGRFPDL
;
A
#
# COMPACT_ATOMS: atom_id res chain seq x y z
N MET A 1 14.84 -8.18 -36.83
CA MET A 1 14.55 -8.83 -35.54
C MET A 1 13.11 -9.28 -35.60
N ALA A 2 12.81 -10.55 -35.29
CA ALA A 2 11.42 -11.01 -35.23
C ALA A 2 10.69 -10.19 -34.16
N THR A 3 9.55 -9.58 -34.52
CA THR A 3 8.67 -8.94 -33.53
C THR A 3 8.26 -10.00 -32.52
N PRO A 4 8.40 -9.76 -31.21
CA PRO A 4 7.98 -10.71 -30.20
C PRO A 4 6.50 -11.06 -30.42
N ASP A 5 6.22 -12.36 -30.53
CA ASP A 5 4.87 -12.87 -30.75
C ASP A 5 4.15 -13.02 -29.40
N TYR A 6 2.92 -12.54 -29.30
CA TYR A 6 2.10 -12.57 -28.10
C TYR A 6 0.79 -13.36 -28.37
N PRO A 7 0.89 -14.67 -28.63
CA PRO A 7 -0.26 -15.47 -29.10
C PRO A 7 -1.39 -15.54 -28.05
N LEU A 8 -1.04 -15.56 -26.75
CA LEU A 8 -2.02 -15.55 -25.67
C LEU A 8 -2.75 -14.20 -25.61
N HIS A 9 -2.02 -13.08 -25.69
CA HIS A 9 -2.62 -11.74 -25.73
C HIS A 9 -3.52 -11.55 -26.94
N GLN A 10 -3.10 -11.99 -28.13
CA GLN A 10 -3.91 -11.95 -29.34
C GLN A 10 -5.19 -12.76 -29.20
N SER A 11 -5.10 -13.98 -28.69
CA SER A 11 -6.27 -14.85 -28.48
C SER A 11 -7.25 -14.22 -27.48
N VAL A 12 -6.73 -13.62 -26.41
CA VAL A 12 -7.53 -12.86 -25.45
C VAL A 12 -8.16 -11.64 -26.12
N PHE A 13 -7.41 -10.88 -26.91
CA PHE A 13 -7.91 -9.69 -27.63
C PHE A 13 -9.12 -10.05 -28.51
N CYS A 14 -9.01 -11.15 -29.25
CA CYS A 14 -10.09 -11.66 -30.10
C CYS A 14 -11.24 -12.33 -29.34
N GLY A 15 -11.13 -12.53 -28.02
CA GLY A 15 -12.12 -13.25 -27.23
C GLY A 15 -12.21 -14.76 -27.54
N ASP A 16 -11.15 -15.35 -28.12
CA ASP A 16 -11.12 -16.78 -28.48
C ASP A 16 -10.82 -17.64 -27.25
N VAL A 17 -11.84 -17.87 -26.42
CA VAL A 17 -11.74 -18.64 -25.17
C VAL A 17 -11.14 -20.04 -25.39
N LYS A 18 -11.41 -20.69 -26.53
CA LYS A 18 -10.89 -22.03 -26.83
C LYS A 18 -9.37 -21.98 -27.02
N GLN A 19 -8.89 -21.01 -27.79
CA GLN A 19 -7.47 -20.84 -28.01
C GLN A 19 -6.75 -20.36 -26.74
N VAL A 20 -7.36 -19.46 -25.97
CA VAL A 20 -6.85 -19.07 -24.64
C VAL A 20 -6.70 -20.30 -23.74
N SER A 21 -7.71 -21.19 -23.68
CA SER A 21 -7.64 -22.43 -22.87
C SER A 21 -6.54 -23.40 -23.30
N LYS A 22 -6.19 -23.41 -24.58
CA LYS A 22 -5.05 -24.20 -25.08
C LYS A 22 -3.71 -23.55 -24.71
N LEU A 23 -3.57 -22.25 -24.98
CA LEU A 23 -2.32 -21.51 -24.82
C LEU A 23 -1.95 -21.28 -23.36
N ILE A 24 -2.92 -21.13 -22.45
CA ILE A 24 -2.67 -20.87 -21.03
C ILE A 24 -1.90 -22.00 -20.33
N ARG A 25 -1.87 -23.20 -20.92
CA ARG A 25 -1.11 -24.35 -20.41
C ARG A 25 0.39 -24.28 -20.73
N THR A 26 0.77 -23.47 -21.71
CA THR A 26 2.15 -23.39 -22.24
C THR A 26 2.73 -21.98 -22.20
N CYS A 27 1.87 -20.95 -22.16
CA CYS A 27 2.26 -19.55 -22.13
C CYS A 27 2.24 -19.00 -20.70
N ASP A 28 3.13 -18.05 -20.42
CA ASP A 28 3.15 -17.34 -19.15
C ASP A 28 2.01 -16.31 -19.06
N VAL A 29 1.09 -16.50 -18.11
CA VAL A 29 -0.03 -15.58 -17.84
C VAL A 29 0.42 -14.24 -17.24
N ALA A 30 1.65 -14.14 -16.76
CA ALA A 30 2.27 -12.92 -16.27
C ALA A 30 3.03 -12.14 -17.37
N GLN A 31 3.19 -12.72 -18.56
CA GLN A 31 3.92 -12.08 -19.66
C GLN A 31 3.26 -10.74 -20.02
N LYS A 32 4.10 -9.72 -20.16
CA LYS A 32 3.68 -8.39 -20.60
C LYS A 32 3.90 -8.24 -22.10
N ASP A 33 2.93 -7.61 -22.77
CA ASP A 33 3.11 -7.16 -24.15
C ASP A 33 3.96 -5.89 -24.23
N ILE A 34 4.11 -5.33 -25.44
CA ILE A 34 4.87 -4.09 -25.70
C ILE A 34 4.31 -2.88 -24.95
N HIS A 35 3.04 -2.90 -24.53
CA HIS A 35 2.38 -1.84 -23.78
C HIS A 35 2.41 -2.12 -22.27
N GLY A 36 3.13 -3.15 -21.85
CA GLY A 36 3.22 -3.61 -20.48
C GLY A 36 1.97 -4.34 -19.98
N ASN A 37 0.96 -4.56 -20.82
CA ASN A 37 -0.28 -5.22 -20.43
C ASN A 37 -0.08 -6.73 -20.34
N THR A 38 -0.59 -7.33 -19.27
CA THR A 38 -0.75 -8.80 -19.20
C THR A 38 -2.01 -9.21 -19.98
N PRO A 39 -2.18 -10.50 -20.33
CA PRO A 39 -3.42 -10.96 -20.95
C PRO A 39 -4.65 -10.60 -20.13
N LEU A 40 -4.53 -10.60 -18.79
CA LEU A 40 -5.61 -10.21 -17.89
C LEU A 40 -6.03 -8.75 -18.05
N HIS A 41 -5.09 -7.82 -18.27
CA HIS A 41 -5.44 -6.42 -18.56
C HIS A 41 -6.29 -6.31 -19.83
N ILE A 42 -5.87 -6.98 -20.91
CA ILE A 42 -6.58 -6.96 -22.20
C ILE A 42 -7.99 -7.55 -22.06
N ALA A 43 -8.12 -8.70 -21.39
CA ALA A 43 -9.41 -9.34 -21.16
C ALA A 43 -10.39 -8.39 -20.43
N ILE A 44 -9.91 -7.67 -19.41
CA ILE A 44 -10.70 -6.73 -18.63
C ILE A 44 -11.10 -5.51 -19.46
N MET A 45 -10.14 -4.87 -20.14
CA MET A 45 -10.40 -3.65 -20.91
C MET A 45 -11.42 -3.89 -22.04
N LEU A 46 -11.40 -5.08 -22.64
CA LEU A 46 -12.33 -5.48 -23.70
C LEU A 46 -13.64 -6.11 -23.17
N GLY A 47 -13.73 -6.40 -21.88
CA GLY A 47 -14.92 -7.01 -21.26
C GLY A 47 -15.10 -8.51 -21.53
N HIS A 48 -14.04 -9.24 -21.88
CA HIS A 48 -14.09 -10.68 -22.17
C HIS A 48 -14.10 -11.50 -20.87
N LYS A 49 -15.26 -11.59 -20.22
CA LYS A 49 -15.44 -12.17 -18.88
C LYS A 49 -14.94 -13.61 -18.77
N GLU A 50 -15.19 -14.44 -19.76
CA GLU A 50 -14.76 -15.84 -19.79
C GLU A 50 -13.22 -15.95 -19.81
N CYS A 51 -12.55 -15.08 -20.58
CA CYS A 51 -11.09 -14.98 -20.56
C CYS A 51 -10.59 -14.54 -19.19
N VAL A 52 -11.25 -13.56 -18.55
CA VAL A 52 -10.90 -13.12 -17.18
C VAL A 52 -10.97 -14.28 -16.20
N HIS A 53 -12.10 -15.01 -16.16
CA HIS A 53 -12.27 -16.18 -15.29
C HIS A 53 -11.18 -17.23 -15.51
N LEU A 54 -10.91 -17.56 -16.77
CA LEU A 54 -9.93 -18.57 -17.14
C LEU A 54 -8.50 -18.17 -16.73
N LEU A 55 -8.12 -16.91 -16.97
CA LEU A 55 -6.82 -16.35 -16.59
C LEU A 55 -6.62 -16.35 -15.07
N LEU A 56 -7.62 -15.91 -14.31
CA LEU A 56 -7.55 -15.90 -12.85
C LEU A 56 -7.51 -17.31 -12.24
N ALA A 57 -8.22 -18.26 -12.85
CA ALA A 57 -8.16 -19.66 -12.44
C ALA A 57 -6.76 -20.28 -12.61
N HIS A 58 -5.97 -19.80 -13.58
CA HIS A 58 -4.59 -20.22 -13.82
C HIS A 58 -3.56 -19.28 -13.15
N GLY A 59 -3.97 -18.51 -12.15
CA GLY A 59 -3.04 -17.73 -11.32
C GLY A 59 -2.52 -16.44 -11.97
N ALA A 60 -3.21 -15.89 -12.96
CA ALA A 60 -2.83 -14.60 -13.53
C ALA A 60 -2.66 -13.53 -12.43
N PRO A 61 -1.53 -12.81 -12.40
CA PRO A 61 -1.22 -11.92 -11.29
C PRO A 61 -2.04 -10.63 -11.37
N VAL A 62 -2.71 -10.28 -10.27
CA VAL A 62 -3.62 -9.12 -10.21
C VAL A 62 -2.96 -7.85 -9.67
N LYS A 63 -1.69 -7.95 -9.23
CA LYS A 63 -0.88 -6.81 -8.73
C LYS A 63 0.07 -6.21 -9.78
N LEU A 64 0.30 -6.89 -10.90
CA LEU A 64 1.22 -6.38 -11.92
C LEU A 64 0.66 -5.11 -12.55
N LYS A 65 1.46 -4.06 -12.59
CA LYS A 65 1.10 -2.81 -13.26
C LYS A 65 1.47 -2.87 -14.74
N ASN A 66 0.64 -2.33 -15.62
CA ASN A 66 0.98 -2.08 -17.02
C ASN A 66 1.99 -0.92 -17.18
N ALA A 67 2.40 -0.59 -18.41
CA ALA A 67 3.37 0.49 -18.65
C ALA A 67 2.85 1.88 -18.20
N LEU A 68 1.53 2.04 -18.15
CA LEU A 68 0.88 3.26 -17.65
C LEU A 68 0.78 3.33 -16.11
N GLY A 69 1.12 2.24 -15.41
CA GLY A 69 1.15 2.16 -13.95
C GLY A 69 -0.13 1.63 -13.31
N TRP A 70 -1.08 1.11 -14.09
CA TRP A 70 -2.38 0.60 -13.63
C TRP A 70 -2.35 -0.91 -13.45
N THR A 71 -3.03 -1.42 -12.41
CA THR A 71 -3.23 -2.85 -12.17
C THR A 71 -4.48 -3.35 -12.90
N PRO A 72 -4.67 -4.68 -13.05
CA PRO A 72 -5.91 -5.26 -13.55
C PRO A 72 -7.15 -4.77 -12.79
N LEU A 73 -7.07 -4.67 -11.46
CA LEU A 73 -8.16 -4.15 -10.64
C LEU A 73 -8.50 -2.69 -10.98
N ALA A 74 -7.49 -1.84 -11.20
CA ALA A 74 -7.69 -0.44 -11.59
C ALA A 74 -8.38 -0.32 -12.96
N GLU A 75 -8.01 -1.16 -13.93
CA GLU A 75 -8.68 -1.22 -15.23
C GLU A 75 -10.12 -1.75 -15.11
N ALA A 76 -10.38 -2.71 -14.22
CA ALA A 76 -11.73 -3.24 -13.99
C ALA A 76 -12.66 -2.21 -13.35
N ILE A 77 -12.16 -1.41 -12.40
CA ILE A 77 -12.92 -0.29 -11.82
C ILE A 77 -13.25 0.73 -12.92
N SER A 78 -12.29 1.05 -13.77
CA SER A 78 -12.48 1.98 -14.90
C SER A 78 -13.49 1.44 -15.92
N TYR A 79 -13.48 0.13 -16.20
CA TYR A 79 -14.47 -0.53 -17.04
C TYR A 79 -15.87 -0.48 -16.40
N GLY A 80 -15.94 -0.71 -15.09
CA GLY A 80 -17.13 -0.56 -14.26
C GLY A 80 -18.02 -1.81 -14.18
N ASP A 81 -17.49 -3.01 -14.45
CA ASP A 81 -18.24 -4.25 -14.28
C ASP A 81 -18.05 -4.79 -12.86
N ARG A 82 -19.10 -4.66 -12.05
CA ARG A 82 -19.11 -4.99 -10.63
C ARG A 82 -18.62 -6.41 -10.34
N GLN A 83 -19.08 -7.38 -11.12
CA GLN A 83 -18.73 -8.79 -10.92
C GLN A 83 -17.24 -9.06 -11.21
N THR A 84 -16.70 -8.43 -12.25
CA THR A 84 -15.26 -8.49 -12.55
C THR A 84 -14.43 -7.83 -11.45
N ILE A 85 -14.86 -6.68 -10.92
CA ILE A 85 -14.19 -5.99 -9.81
C ILE A 85 -14.17 -6.88 -8.56
N LEU A 86 -15.33 -7.43 -8.16
CA LEU A 86 -15.47 -8.32 -7.01
C LEU A 86 -14.57 -9.56 -7.14
N LEU A 87 -14.54 -10.19 -8.32
CA LEU A 87 -13.70 -11.35 -8.60
C LEU A 87 -12.20 -11.01 -8.47
N LEU A 88 -11.77 -9.87 -9.02
CA LEU A 88 -10.38 -9.42 -8.93
C LEU A 88 -9.99 -9.04 -7.52
N LEU A 89 -10.89 -8.42 -6.76
CA LEU A 89 -10.66 -8.06 -5.36
C LEU A 89 -10.48 -9.31 -4.49
N ARG A 90 -11.36 -10.31 -4.65
CA ARG A 90 -11.21 -11.63 -4.02
C ARG A 90 -9.86 -12.26 -4.36
N LYS A 91 -9.50 -12.25 -5.65
CA LYS A 91 -8.23 -12.84 -6.10
C LYS A 91 -7.01 -12.06 -5.60
N LEU A 92 -7.11 -10.73 -5.46
CA LEU A 92 -6.07 -9.86 -4.90
C LEU A 92 -5.81 -10.19 -3.43
N LYS A 93 -6.86 -10.30 -2.62
CA LYS A 93 -6.77 -10.70 -1.22
C LYS A 93 -6.21 -12.12 -1.10
N GLN A 94 -6.68 -13.07 -1.92
CA GLN A 94 -6.13 -14.42 -2.01
C GLN A 94 -4.62 -14.44 -2.31
N GLN A 95 -4.17 -13.85 -3.42
CA GLN A 95 -2.75 -13.83 -3.80
C GLN A 95 -1.87 -13.11 -2.77
N SER A 96 -2.40 -12.08 -2.09
CA SER A 96 -1.68 -11.39 -1.02
C SER A 96 -1.43 -12.29 0.18
N ARG A 97 -2.44 -13.10 0.56
CA ARG A 97 -2.33 -14.09 1.64
C ARG A 97 -1.34 -15.18 1.27
N GLU A 98 -1.53 -15.82 0.11
CA GLU A 98 -0.64 -16.89 -0.38
C GLU A 98 0.83 -16.46 -0.40
N ALA A 99 1.13 -15.26 -0.90
CA ALA A 99 2.49 -14.72 -0.92
C ALA A 99 3.07 -14.47 0.48
N LEU A 100 2.24 -14.07 1.45
CA LEU A 100 2.67 -13.92 2.84
C LEU A 100 2.91 -15.30 3.49
N GLU A 101 2.04 -16.27 3.23
CA GLU A 101 2.15 -17.64 3.71
C GLU A 101 3.44 -18.31 3.24
N GLU A 102 3.75 -18.19 1.95
CA GLU A 102 4.98 -18.73 1.35
C GLU A 102 6.25 -18.16 2.00
N ARG A 103 6.22 -16.87 2.37
CA ARG A 103 7.36 -16.18 3.00
C ARG A 103 7.43 -16.35 4.51
N ARG A 104 6.36 -16.80 5.18
CA ARG A 104 6.30 -16.89 6.64
C ARG A 104 7.46 -17.69 7.26
N PRO A 105 7.88 -18.87 6.74
CA PRO A 105 8.96 -19.62 7.37
C PRO A 105 10.28 -18.84 7.43
N HIS A 106 10.61 -18.14 6.34
CA HIS A 106 11.79 -17.27 6.26
C HIS A 106 11.69 -16.10 7.24
N LEU A 107 10.50 -15.48 7.35
CA LEU A 107 10.26 -14.39 8.31
C LEU A 107 10.44 -14.85 9.75
N VAL A 108 9.85 -15.99 10.13
CA VAL A 108 9.99 -16.55 11.48
C VAL A 108 11.44 -16.87 11.79
N GLN A 109 12.18 -17.44 10.83
CA GLN A 109 13.61 -17.69 11.00
C GLN A 109 14.41 -16.40 11.17
N ALA A 110 14.13 -15.37 10.37
CA ALA A 110 14.77 -14.06 10.47
C ALA A 110 14.50 -13.42 11.84
N LEU A 111 13.25 -13.45 12.32
CA LEU A 111 12.89 -12.96 13.65
C LEU A 111 13.65 -13.68 14.76
N ARG A 112 13.77 -15.01 14.70
CA ARG A 112 14.54 -15.79 15.69
C ARG A 112 16.02 -15.45 15.66
N ALA A 113 16.57 -15.12 14.49
CA ALA A 113 17.97 -14.74 14.33
C ALA A 113 18.26 -13.31 14.82
N ILE A 114 17.25 -12.44 14.85
CA ILE A 114 17.33 -11.13 15.49
C ILE A 114 17.32 -11.35 17.00
N GLY A 115 18.15 -10.64 17.79
CA GLY A 115 18.08 -10.68 19.26
C GLY A 115 16.74 -10.13 19.78
N ASP A 116 16.48 -10.21 21.08
CA ASP A 116 15.27 -9.63 21.67
C ASP A 116 15.47 -8.14 21.95
N PHE A 117 14.48 -7.30 21.64
CA PHE A 117 14.66 -5.84 21.72
C PHE A 117 13.36 -5.08 22.00
N ASP A 118 13.55 -3.84 22.44
CA ASP A 118 12.52 -2.80 22.54
C ASP A 118 12.94 -1.61 21.64
N LEU A 119 12.04 -1.19 20.75
CA LEU A 119 12.25 -0.11 19.80
C LEU A 119 11.10 0.88 19.88
N GLU A 120 11.43 2.15 20.03
CA GLU A 120 10.45 3.24 20.00
C GLU A 120 10.63 4.08 18.73
N LEU A 121 9.51 4.31 18.04
CA LEU A 121 9.44 5.15 16.84
C LEU A 121 8.40 6.23 17.04
N LYS A 122 8.80 7.48 16.84
CA LYS A 122 7.88 8.61 16.80
C LYS A 122 7.50 8.94 15.36
N TRP A 123 6.21 9.06 15.09
CA TRP A 123 5.63 9.55 13.84
C TRP A 123 5.07 10.94 14.06
N ASP A 124 5.61 11.94 13.34
CA ASP A 124 5.07 13.28 13.31
C ASP A 124 4.57 13.58 11.87
N PHE A 125 3.26 13.79 11.70
CA PHE A 125 2.69 14.12 10.39
C PHE A 125 2.63 15.64 10.19
N GLN A 126 3.10 16.12 9.03
CA GLN A 126 3.21 17.54 8.71
C GLN A 126 2.65 17.86 7.33
N SER A 127 2.07 19.04 7.16
CA SER A 127 1.61 19.55 5.87
C SER A 127 2.25 20.89 5.52
N TRP A 128 2.49 21.10 4.23
CA TRP A 128 2.87 22.41 3.69
C TRP A 128 1.66 23.36 3.59
N VAL A 129 0.43 22.83 3.66
CA VAL A 129 -0.80 23.63 3.64
C VAL A 129 -0.94 24.34 4.99
N PRO A 130 -1.09 25.69 5.02
CA PRO A 130 -1.27 26.43 6.26
C PRO A 130 -2.42 25.87 7.11
N LEU A 131 -2.26 25.87 8.43
CA LEU A 131 -3.22 25.38 9.45
C LEU A 131 -3.47 23.86 9.47
N VAL A 132 -3.29 23.13 8.36
CA VAL A 132 -3.46 21.66 8.32
C VAL A 132 -2.53 20.96 9.30
N SER A 133 -1.28 21.43 9.41
CA SER A 133 -0.29 20.87 10.34
C SER A 133 -0.69 20.92 11.82
N ARG A 134 -1.65 21.76 12.22
CA ARG A 134 -2.14 21.82 13.61
C ARG A 134 -3.14 20.70 13.93
N MET A 135 -3.72 20.08 12.91
CA MET A 135 -4.74 19.03 13.02
C MET A 135 -4.21 17.64 12.69
N LEU A 136 -2.97 17.54 12.20
CA LEU A 136 -2.33 16.26 11.92
C LEU A 136 -1.87 15.60 13.21
N PRO A 137 -2.06 14.28 13.36
CA PRO A 137 -1.67 13.62 14.60
C PRO A 137 -0.17 13.43 14.68
N SER A 138 0.23 12.99 15.86
CA SER A 138 1.51 12.34 16.11
C SER A 138 1.23 11.01 16.79
N ASP A 139 2.14 10.06 16.59
CA ASP A 139 2.10 8.75 17.22
C ASP A 139 3.45 8.39 17.80
N ILE A 140 3.43 7.60 18.86
CA ILE A 140 4.60 6.94 19.42
C ILE A 140 4.32 5.45 19.33
N CYS A 141 4.92 4.81 18.35
CA CYS A 141 4.87 3.37 18.19
C CYS A 141 5.97 2.73 19.04
N ARG A 142 5.64 1.69 19.79
CA ARG A 142 6.65 0.86 20.48
C ARG A 142 6.59 -0.56 19.95
N ILE A 143 7.68 -1.02 19.36
CA ILE A 143 7.87 -2.37 18.84
C ILE A 143 8.73 -3.14 19.82
N ARG A 144 8.15 -4.15 20.44
CA ARG A 144 8.85 -5.11 21.30
C ARG A 144 8.90 -6.43 20.58
N LYS A 145 10.05 -7.11 20.65
CA LYS A 145 10.27 -8.38 19.96
C LYS A 145 10.90 -9.39 20.92
N LYS A 146 10.33 -10.60 20.95
CA LYS A 146 10.83 -11.73 21.74
C LYS A 146 10.73 -13.04 20.96
N GLY A 147 11.85 -13.70 20.66
CA GLY A 147 11.88 -14.89 19.82
C GLY A 147 11.30 -14.64 18.41
N SER A 148 10.19 -15.29 18.06
CA SER A 148 9.45 -15.05 16.81
C SER A 148 8.16 -14.25 17.02
N ARG A 149 8.01 -13.58 18.18
CA ARG A 149 6.85 -12.78 18.53
C ARG A 149 7.15 -11.30 18.45
N ILE A 150 6.19 -10.55 17.95
CA ILE A 150 6.24 -9.09 17.89
C ILE A 150 5.02 -8.53 18.61
N ARG A 151 5.25 -7.49 19.40
CA ARG A 151 4.23 -6.62 19.95
C ARG A 151 4.46 -5.22 19.40
N LEU A 152 3.45 -4.62 18.80
CA LEU A 152 3.45 -3.23 18.39
C LEU A 152 2.35 -2.51 19.16
N ASP A 153 2.70 -1.53 19.96
CA ASP A 153 1.75 -0.62 20.59
C ASP A 153 1.72 0.70 19.82
N THR A 154 0.53 1.22 19.57
CA THR A 154 0.32 2.48 18.84
C THR A 154 -0.88 3.23 19.41
N THR A 155 -0.83 4.56 19.32
CA THR A 155 -1.94 5.45 19.69
C THR A 155 -2.80 5.83 18.49
N LEU A 156 -2.47 5.38 17.28
CA LEU A 156 -3.25 5.60 16.07
C LEU A 156 -3.91 4.30 15.61
N VAL A 157 -5.24 4.30 15.61
CA VAL A 157 -6.05 3.13 15.23
C VAL A 157 -6.02 2.92 13.71
N ASP A 158 -6.14 4.00 12.94
CA ASP A 158 -6.12 3.96 11.49
C ASP A 158 -5.38 5.17 10.89
N PHE A 159 -4.82 4.95 9.70
CA PHE A 159 -4.16 5.93 8.85
C PHE A 159 -4.77 5.96 7.43
N THR A 160 -5.75 5.10 7.14
CA THR A 160 -6.41 5.08 5.84
C THR A 160 -7.36 6.27 5.67
N GLU A 161 -7.41 6.78 4.43
CA GLU A 161 -8.33 7.87 4.04
C GLU A 161 -8.24 9.18 4.87
N MET A 162 -7.12 9.42 5.58
CA MET A 162 -6.98 10.58 6.48
C MET A 162 -7.96 10.56 7.66
N ARG A 163 -8.40 9.37 8.08
CA ARG A 163 -9.08 9.17 9.37
C ARG A 163 -8.01 9.04 10.44
N TRP A 164 -8.16 9.78 11.55
CA TRP A 164 -7.18 9.84 12.62
C TRP A 164 -7.86 9.59 13.96
N GLU A 165 -8.03 8.32 14.32
CA GLU A 165 -8.62 7.94 15.60
C GLU A 165 -7.51 7.68 16.62
N ARG A 166 -7.58 8.39 17.77
CA ARG A 166 -6.65 8.17 18.89
C ARG A 166 -7.10 7.01 19.76
N GLY A 167 -6.34 5.93 19.72
CA GLY A 167 -6.57 4.72 20.49
C GLY A 167 -5.48 4.42 21.51
N ASP A 168 -5.60 3.26 22.14
CA ASP A 168 -4.51 2.54 22.78
C ASP A 168 -4.60 1.11 22.25
N ILE A 169 -3.92 0.87 21.13
CA ILE A 169 -4.06 -0.35 20.34
C ILE A 169 -2.76 -1.14 20.42
N THR A 170 -2.91 -2.45 20.64
CA THR A 170 -1.78 -3.39 20.61
C THR A 170 -1.97 -4.41 19.51
N PHE A 171 -0.97 -4.53 18.64
CA PHE A 171 -0.86 -5.59 17.66
C PHE A 171 0.07 -6.67 18.18
N LEU A 172 -0.42 -7.91 18.21
CA LEU A 172 0.34 -9.09 18.60
C LEU A 172 0.52 -10.00 17.40
N PHE A 173 1.76 -10.28 17.06
CA PHE A 173 2.14 -11.32 16.12
C PHE A 173 2.83 -12.48 16.84
N ASN A 174 2.38 -13.70 16.54
CA ASN A 174 2.98 -14.93 17.04
C ASN A 174 3.40 -15.83 15.88
N GLY A 175 4.69 -15.82 15.55
CA GLY A 175 5.25 -16.60 14.44
C GLY A 175 5.17 -18.12 14.61
N GLU A 176 4.92 -18.63 15.82
CA GLU A 176 4.75 -20.06 16.09
C GLU A 176 3.29 -20.53 15.94
N ALA A 177 2.34 -19.60 15.88
CA ALA A 177 0.92 -19.95 15.76
C ALA A 177 0.54 -20.25 14.31
N LYS A 178 -0.56 -21.01 14.14
CA LYS A 178 -1.18 -21.20 12.82
C LYS A 178 -1.57 -19.83 12.23
N PRO A 179 -1.57 -19.66 10.90
CA PRO A 179 -1.87 -18.39 10.23
C PRO A 179 -3.09 -17.64 10.76
N GLN A 180 -4.22 -18.34 10.87
CA GLN A 180 -5.51 -17.86 11.39
C GLN A 180 -5.50 -17.40 12.87
N HIS A 181 -4.42 -17.68 13.60
CA HIS A 181 -4.23 -17.29 15.01
C HIS A 181 -2.92 -16.53 15.23
N SER A 182 -2.21 -16.20 14.15
CA SER A 182 -0.87 -15.60 14.22
C SER A 182 -0.90 -14.09 14.45
N LEU A 183 -2.03 -13.44 14.22
CA LEU A 183 -2.18 -11.99 14.35
C LEU A 183 -3.44 -11.64 15.16
N SER A 184 -3.30 -10.75 16.14
CA SER A 184 -4.41 -10.25 16.95
C SER A 184 -4.23 -8.77 17.25
N VAL A 185 -5.34 -8.06 17.33
CA VAL A 185 -5.42 -6.63 17.62
C VAL A 185 -6.19 -6.46 18.92
N LEU A 186 -5.67 -5.66 19.84
CA LEU A 186 -6.27 -5.39 21.13
C LEU A 186 -6.65 -3.92 21.20
N ASP A 187 -7.84 -3.65 21.73
CA ASP A 187 -8.22 -2.33 22.21
C ASP A 187 -8.07 -2.31 23.73
N ASN A 188 -7.02 -1.64 24.22
CA ASN A 188 -6.71 -1.63 25.63
C ASN A 188 -7.67 -0.76 26.46
N LYS A 189 -8.35 0.22 25.83
CA LYS A 189 -9.35 1.05 26.54
C LYS A 189 -10.65 0.29 26.77
N SER A 190 -11.01 -0.54 25.81
CA SER A 190 -12.25 -1.32 25.84
C SER A 190 -12.04 -2.73 26.43
N GLU A 191 -10.80 -3.11 26.70
CA GLU A 191 -10.40 -4.46 27.18
C GLU A 191 -10.94 -5.58 26.29
N VAL A 192 -10.91 -5.35 24.97
CA VAL A 192 -11.32 -6.34 23.97
C VAL A 192 -10.20 -6.64 22.99
N TYR A 193 -10.30 -7.78 22.32
CA TYR A 193 -9.39 -8.15 21.24
C TYR A 193 -10.13 -8.76 20.06
N GLN A 194 -9.53 -8.66 18.88
CA GLN A 194 -9.96 -9.29 17.66
C GLN A 194 -8.81 -10.10 17.08
N ARG A 195 -9.09 -11.31 16.61
CA ARG A 195 -8.15 -12.04 15.75
C ARG A 195 -8.35 -11.54 14.32
N VAL A 196 -7.25 -11.15 13.67
CA VAL A 196 -7.29 -10.66 12.28
C VAL A 196 -7.89 -11.75 11.41
N ARG A 197 -8.93 -11.40 10.67
CA ARG A 197 -9.71 -12.37 9.92
C ARG A 197 -8.89 -12.92 8.76
N TYR A 198 -8.91 -14.24 8.61
CA TYR A 198 -8.19 -14.88 7.51
C TYR A 198 -8.90 -14.68 6.17
N GLU A 199 -10.23 -14.56 6.20
CA GLU A 199 -11.09 -14.33 5.05
C GLU A 199 -12.07 -13.19 5.33
N ASP A 200 -12.14 -12.25 4.39
CA ASP A 200 -13.19 -11.24 4.35
C ASP A 200 -14.54 -11.89 4.05
N SER A 201 -15.61 -11.40 4.67
CA SER A 201 -16.96 -11.83 4.34
C SER A 201 -17.37 -11.31 2.95
N ASP A 202 -18.34 -11.98 2.33
CA ASP A 202 -18.90 -11.49 1.07
C ASP A 202 -19.52 -10.09 1.22
N VAL A 203 -20.07 -9.75 2.39
CA VAL A 203 -20.66 -8.43 2.63
C VAL A 203 -19.60 -7.33 2.58
N GLU A 204 -18.46 -7.53 3.25
CA GLU A 204 -17.34 -6.57 3.29
C GLU A 204 -16.70 -6.38 1.92
N LEU A 205 -16.51 -7.48 1.18
CA LEU A 205 -16.01 -7.41 -0.19
C LEU A 205 -16.94 -6.60 -1.08
N GLU A 206 -18.25 -6.78 -0.92
CA GLU A 206 -19.24 -6.06 -1.71
C GLU A 206 -19.29 -4.57 -1.35
N GLU A 207 -19.11 -4.21 -0.08
CA GLU A 207 -18.97 -2.82 0.37
C GLU A 207 -17.69 -2.17 -0.16
N GLU A 208 -16.56 -2.89 -0.15
CA GLU A 208 -15.31 -2.42 -0.73
C GLU A 208 -15.45 -2.17 -2.24
N VAL A 209 -16.21 -3.01 -2.96
CA VAL A 209 -16.55 -2.77 -4.37
C VAL A 209 -17.36 -1.48 -4.55
N ASP A 210 -18.35 -1.22 -3.70
CA ASP A 210 -19.15 0.00 -3.76
C ASP A 210 -18.27 1.27 -3.55
N ILE A 211 -17.31 1.20 -2.62
CA ILE A 211 -16.31 2.25 -2.38
C ILE A 211 -15.39 2.44 -3.59
N LEU A 212 -14.84 1.34 -4.13
CA LEU A 212 -13.93 1.38 -5.28
C LEU A 212 -14.59 1.99 -6.51
N MET A 213 -15.86 1.66 -6.76
CA MET A 213 -16.60 2.22 -7.88
C MET A 213 -16.88 3.71 -7.69
N SER A 214 -17.02 4.22 -6.45
CA SER A 214 -17.38 5.63 -6.13
C SER A 214 -16.19 6.53 -5.87
N SER A 215 -15.00 5.95 -5.74
CA SER A 215 -13.77 6.67 -5.48
C SER A 215 -12.92 6.88 -6.73
N ASP A 216 -12.06 7.89 -6.70
CA ASP A 216 -11.04 8.07 -7.74
C ASP A 216 -10.16 6.82 -7.82
N VAL A 217 -9.85 6.35 -9.04
CA VAL A 217 -8.81 5.33 -9.24
C VAL A 217 -7.46 6.05 -9.17
N VAL A 218 -6.70 5.82 -8.10
CA VAL A 218 -5.43 6.53 -7.84
C VAL A 218 -4.25 5.57 -7.93
N ALA A 219 -3.25 5.94 -8.72
CA ALA A 219 -1.93 5.34 -8.70
C ALA A 219 -0.92 6.40 -8.25
N ALA A 220 -0.34 6.24 -7.06
CA ALA A 220 0.74 7.07 -6.58
C ALA A 220 2.00 6.21 -6.39
N GLN A 221 3.14 6.68 -6.88
CA GLN A 221 4.41 6.00 -6.75
C GLN A 221 5.52 7.00 -6.44
N MET A 222 6.35 6.64 -5.46
CA MET A 222 7.59 7.34 -5.19
C MET A 222 8.64 6.90 -6.21
N SER A 223 9.21 7.84 -6.95
CA SER A 223 10.36 7.54 -7.80
C SER A 223 11.63 7.53 -6.95
N THR A 224 12.13 6.34 -6.63
CA THR A 224 13.37 6.16 -5.86
C THR A 224 14.61 5.93 -6.74
N LYS A 225 14.42 5.68 -8.05
CA LYS A 225 15.49 5.28 -8.99
C LYS A 225 16.58 6.32 -9.19
N ARG A 226 16.24 7.61 -9.03
CA ARG A 226 17.15 8.75 -9.27
C ARG A 226 17.45 9.57 -8.03
N ILE A 227 17.10 9.05 -6.85
CA ILE A 227 17.37 9.75 -5.59
C ILE A 227 18.88 9.82 -5.39
N THR A 228 19.35 11.02 -5.03
CA THR A 228 20.71 11.24 -4.55
C THR A 228 20.66 11.97 -3.22
N PHE A 229 21.75 11.88 -2.46
CA PHE A 229 21.87 12.49 -1.15
C PHE A 229 23.00 13.50 -1.14
N SER A 230 22.74 14.68 -0.61
CA SER A 230 23.77 15.70 -0.37
C SER A 230 23.75 16.10 1.09
N ARG A 231 24.91 16.52 1.64
CA ARG A 231 24.98 17.03 3.01
C ARG A 231 24.04 18.22 3.15
N ALA A 232 23.16 18.17 4.14
CA ALA A 232 22.33 19.30 4.49
C ALA A 232 23.24 20.37 5.12
N GLN A 233 22.96 21.65 4.85
CA GLN A 233 23.77 22.76 5.36
C GLN A 233 22.95 23.64 6.31
N SER A 234 23.62 24.23 7.31
CA SER A 234 23.08 25.20 8.25
C SER A 234 23.94 26.46 8.32
N GLY A 235 23.36 27.59 8.74
CA GLY A 235 24.05 28.87 8.89
C GLY A 235 23.67 29.90 7.82
N TRP A 236 23.54 31.17 8.22
CA TRP A 236 23.05 32.26 7.37
C TRP A 236 24.17 32.99 6.62
N LEU A 237 25.33 33.20 7.25
CA LEU A 237 26.53 33.79 6.62
C LEU A 237 27.59 32.75 6.20
N PHE A 238 27.80 31.71 7.01
CA PHE A 238 28.71 30.62 6.72
C PHE A 238 27.88 29.33 6.66
N ARG A 239 27.92 28.64 5.52
CA ARG A 239 27.24 27.36 5.35
C ARG A 239 28.15 26.25 5.84
N GLU A 240 27.71 25.54 6.86
CA GLU A 240 28.41 24.38 7.41
C GLU A 240 27.54 23.13 7.30
N ASP A 241 28.19 21.98 7.25
CA ASP A 241 27.52 20.69 7.24
C ASP A 241 26.70 20.48 8.52
N LYS A 242 25.40 20.26 8.32
CA LYS A 242 24.44 20.14 9.40
C LYS A 242 24.62 18.80 10.12
N SER A 243 24.96 18.88 11.40
CA SER A 243 25.03 17.74 12.32
C SER A 243 24.38 18.11 13.65
N GLU A 244 23.41 17.33 14.11
CA GLU A 244 22.67 17.60 15.36
C GLU A 244 22.40 16.29 16.12
N LEU A 245 22.03 16.40 17.39
CA LEU A 245 21.51 15.25 18.14
C LEU A 245 20.06 14.96 17.71
N VAL A 246 19.77 13.70 17.43
CA VAL A 246 18.42 13.17 17.24
C VAL A 246 18.19 12.14 18.33
N GLY A 247 17.45 12.52 19.37
CA GLY A 247 17.48 11.75 20.62
C GLY A 247 18.90 11.75 21.18
N GLU A 248 19.44 10.56 21.42
CA GLU A 248 20.81 10.38 21.93
C GLU A 248 21.86 10.26 20.82
N TYR A 249 21.43 10.21 19.55
CA TYR A 249 22.31 9.91 18.44
C TYR A 249 22.84 11.17 17.76
N ARG A 250 24.17 11.35 17.76
CA ARG A 250 24.82 12.38 16.95
C ARG A 250 24.70 12.02 15.48
N SER A 251 23.97 12.86 14.75
CA SER A 251 23.47 12.51 13.44
C SER A 251 23.88 13.51 12.38
N ASP A 252 24.25 12.95 11.25
CA ASP A 252 24.67 13.61 10.03
C ASP A 252 23.44 13.82 9.14
N PHE A 253 23.10 15.06 8.79
CA PHE A 253 21.91 15.36 7.98
C PHE A 253 22.18 15.36 6.48
N TYR A 254 21.27 14.74 5.73
CA TYR A 254 21.30 14.69 4.28
C TYR A 254 19.98 15.20 3.71
N SER A 255 20.08 16.06 2.70
CA SER A 255 18.96 16.42 1.84
C SER A 255 18.76 15.33 0.79
N VAL A 256 17.52 14.91 0.62
CA VAL A 256 17.12 13.95 -0.42
C VAL A 256 16.79 14.72 -1.69
N ASN A 257 17.60 14.54 -2.73
CA ASN A 257 17.42 15.19 -4.02
C ASN A 257 16.66 14.27 -4.98
N ASN A 258 15.90 14.87 -5.90
CA ASN A 258 15.11 14.15 -6.92
C ASN A 258 14.08 13.16 -6.35
N LEU A 259 13.63 13.37 -5.12
CA LEU A 259 12.49 12.66 -4.56
C LEU A 259 11.22 13.22 -5.21
N ILE A 260 10.66 12.46 -6.16
CA ILE A 260 9.46 12.86 -6.90
C ILE A 260 8.35 11.87 -6.58
N LEU A 261 7.20 12.39 -6.18
CA LEU A 261 5.96 11.63 -6.10
C LEU A 261 5.22 11.83 -7.43
N GLU A 262 5.13 10.75 -8.19
CA GLU A 262 4.29 10.69 -9.39
C GLU A 262 2.93 10.16 -8.97
N SER A 263 1.89 10.94 -9.26
CA SER A 263 0.51 10.56 -8.95
C SER A 263 -0.34 10.70 -10.19
N LYS A 264 -1.14 9.68 -10.46
CA LYS A 264 -2.12 9.63 -11.53
C LYS A 264 -3.47 9.32 -10.91
N LYS A 265 -4.50 9.96 -11.41
CA LYS A 265 -5.88 9.63 -11.05
C LYS A 265 -6.75 9.50 -12.29
N ARG A 266 -7.68 8.55 -12.27
CA ARG A 266 -8.68 8.28 -13.31
C ARG A 266 -10.09 8.38 -12.72
N ARG A 267 -11.04 8.88 -13.53
CA ARG A 267 -12.39 9.27 -13.09
C ARG A 267 -13.48 9.01 -14.13
N GLU A 268 -13.17 8.33 -15.23
CA GLU A 268 -14.12 8.03 -16.30
C GLU A 268 -15.28 7.11 -15.87
N HIS A 269 -15.13 6.38 -14.76
CA HIS A 269 -16.17 5.55 -14.16
C HIS A 269 -17.06 6.33 -13.18
N LEU A 270 -16.70 7.57 -12.84
CA LEU A 270 -17.40 8.38 -11.85
C LEU A 270 -18.48 9.25 -12.49
N SER A 271 -19.63 9.33 -11.82
CA SER A 271 -20.66 10.31 -12.13
C SER A 271 -20.26 11.72 -11.69
N ALA A 272 -20.97 12.74 -12.18
CA ALA A 272 -20.78 14.11 -11.72
C ALA A 272 -21.02 14.28 -10.21
N GLU A 273 -21.95 13.50 -9.65
CA GLU A 273 -22.26 13.49 -8.22
C GLU A 273 -21.11 12.89 -7.41
N ASP A 274 -20.53 11.77 -7.85
CA ASP A 274 -19.36 11.16 -7.20
C ASP A 274 -18.18 12.13 -7.21
N ILE A 275 -17.93 12.78 -8.35
CA ILE A 275 -16.85 13.76 -8.47
C ILE A 275 -17.07 14.93 -7.50
N LYS A 276 -18.31 15.38 -7.31
CA LYS A 276 -18.66 16.43 -6.36
C LYS A 276 -18.46 15.96 -4.92
N LYS A 277 -18.92 14.76 -4.56
CA LYS A 277 -18.73 14.14 -3.25
C LYS A 277 -17.24 13.96 -2.93
N ASN A 278 -16.46 13.39 -3.85
CA ASN A 278 -15.02 13.17 -3.69
C ASN A 278 -14.25 14.49 -3.54
N LYS A 279 -14.68 15.55 -4.23
CA LYS A 279 -14.11 16.91 -4.04
C LYS A 279 -14.46 17.47 -2.65
N ALA A 280 -15.71 17.38 -2.22
CA ALA A 280 -16.15 17.85 -0.91
C ALA A 280 -15.43 17.13 0.22
N ILE A 281 -15.29 15.80 0.11
CA ILE A 281 -14.50 14.96 1.02
C ILE A 281 -13.06 15.49 1.13
N MET A 282 -12.38 15.70 0.00
CA MET A 282 -11.01 16.22 0.00
C MET A 282 -10.90 17.64 0.55
N GLU A 283 -11.89 18.50 0.31
CA GLU A 283 -11.92 19.87 0.85
C GLU A 283 -12.14 19.88 2.36
N ASN A 284 -13.06 19.06 2.87
CA ASN A 284 -13.35 18.88 4.29
C ASN A 284 -12.12 18.33 5.03
N ILE A 285 -11.46 17.32 4.45
CA ILE A 285 -10.17 16.81 4.93
C ILE A 285 -9.11 17.93 4.97
N SER A 286 -9.01 18.74 3.92
CA SER A 286 -8.03 19.84 3.87
C SER A 286 -8.32 20.96 4.89
N LYS A 287 -9.56 21.07 5.38
CA LYS A 287 -9.97 22.05 6.38
C LYS A 287 -9.97 21.49 7.81
N GLY A 288 -9.61 20.21 7.99
CA GLY A 288 -9.57 19.55 9.30
C GLY A 288 -10.94 19.30 9.92
N ALA A 289 -12.01 19.35 9.12
CA ALA A 289 -13.37 19.09 9.54
C ALA A 289 -13.84 17.82 8.83
N TRP A 290 -13.75 16.66 9.50
CA TRP A 290 -14.30 15.40 9.01
C TRP A 290 -15.39 14.94 9.97
N ASP A 291 -16.64 14.97 9.53
CA ASP A 291 -17.75 14.35 10.25
C ASP A 291 -17.91 12.91 9.74
N SER A 292 -17.66 11.93 10.62
CA SER A 292 -17.78 10.49 10.34
C SER A 292 -19.21 10.07 9.93
N ALA A 293 -20.20 10.88 10.23
CA ALA A 293 -21.62 10.63 9.94
C ALA A 293 -22.03 10.92 8.48
N GLU A 294 -21.34 11.82 7.76
CA GLU A 294 -21.74 12.14 6.36
C GLU A 294 -21.24 11.10 5.34
N ALA A 295 -20.14 10.39 5.62
CA ALA A 295 -19.63 9.34 4.73
C ALA A 295 -20.45 8.04 4.80
N SER A 296 -21.26 7.86 5.85
CA SER A 296 -21.98 6.62 6.17
C SER A 296 -23.51 6.76 6.14
N SER A 297 -24.05 7.95 5.83
CA SER A 297 -25.48 8.25 5.98
C SER A 297 -26.37 8.08 4.75
N ASN A 298 -25.84 7.67 3.60
CA ASN A 298 -26.70 7.29 2.47
C ASN A 298 -26.91 5.78 2.48
N GLY A 299 -28.17 5.36 2.68
CA GLY A 299 -28.57 3.95 2.65
C GLY A 299 -27.93 3.19 1.49
N PHE A 300 -27.38 2.02 1.81
CA PHE A 300 -26.62 1.17 0.90
C PHE A 300 -27.50 0.60 -0.22
N GLU A 301 -27.86 1.42 -1.22
CA GLU A 301 -28.18 0.86 -2.52
C GLU A 301 -26.88 0.35 -3.15
N ARG A 302 -26.81 -0.97 -3.32
CA ARG A 302 -25.68 -1.64 -3.97
C ARG A 302 -25.46 -1.02 -5.34
N ARG A 303 -24.21 -0.67 -5.63
CA ARG A 303 -23.91 0.04 -6.86
C ARG A 303 -23.91 -0.92 -8.03
N HIS A 304 -24.74 -0.65 -9.04
CA HIS A 304 -24.83 -1.50 -10.23
C HIS A 304 -23.63 -1.32 -11.17
N SER A 305 -23.36 -2.32 -12.02
CA SER A 305 -22.39 -2.20 -13.10
C SER A 305 -22.72 -1.00 -13.99
N LEU A 306 -21.68 -0.32 -14.45
CA LEU A 306 -21.81 0.75 -15.44
C LEU A 306 -22.21 0.17 -16.80
N GLN A 307 -22.85 0.97 -17.65
CA GLN A 307 -23.18 0.59 -19.03
C GLN A 307 -21.91 0.19 -19.79
N THR A 308 -21.86 -1.02 -20.34
CA THR A 308 -20.69 -1.53 -21.09
C THR A 308 -20.21 -0.52 -22.14
N PRO A 309 -18.89 -0.23 -22.21
CA PRO A 309 -18.35 0.66 -23.24
C PRO A 309 -18.58 0.09 -24.64
N ASP A 310 -18.58 0.98 -25.64
CA ASP A 310 -18.62 0.57 -27.04
C ASP A 310 -17.40 -0.28 -27.37
N LYS A 311 -17.61 -1.29 -28.24
CA LYS A 311 -16.51 -2.15 -28.67
C LYS A 311 -15.50 -1.31 -29.47
N PRO A 312 -14.19 -1.40 -29.14
CA PRO A 312 -13.18 -0.69 -29.91
C PRO A 312 -13.18 -1.17 -31.36
N SER A 313 -12.93 -0.25 -32.29
CA SER A 313 -12.81 -0.56 -33.72
C SER A 313 -11.45 -1.17 -34.11
N TYR A 314 -10.49 -1.18 -33.19
CA TYR A 314 -9.14 -1.67 -33.41
C TYR A 314 -9.11 -3.20 -33.53
N VAL A 315 -8.34 -3.71 -34.50
CA VAL A 315 -7.95 -5.12 -34.53
C VAL A 315 -6.60 -5.32 -33.83
N TRP A 316 -6.23 -6.57 -33.56
CA TRP A 316 -4.97 -6.89 -32.88
C TRP A 316 -3.73 -6.26 -33.55
N SER A 317 -3.70 -6.24 -34.89
CA SER A 317 -2.60 -5.62 -35.64
C SER A 317 -2.48 -4.12 -35.36
N ASP A 318 -3.60 -3.40 -35.21
CA ASP A 318 -3.58 -1.97 -34.87
C ASP A 318 -3.04 -1.76 -33.46
N TYR A 319 -3.45 -2.63 -32.52
CA TYR A 319 -3.00 -2.59 -31.13
C TYR A 319 -1.50 -2.85 -30.98
N ILE A 320 -0.98 -3.93 -31.58
CA ILE A 320 0.43 -4.33 -31.41
C ILE A 320 1.40 -3.51 -32.27
N SER A 321 0.91 -2.81 -33.29
CA SER A 321 1.73 -1.90 -34.10
C SER A 321 1.82 -0.48 -33.54
N ALA A 322 1.00 -0.14 -32.55
CA ALA A 322 1.00 1.17 -31.93
C ALA A 322 2.33 1.47 -31.20
N PRO A 323 2.77 2.74 -31.14
CA PRO A 323 4.00 3.13 -30.45
C PRO A 323 4.00 2.72 -28.98
N GLU A 324 5.15 2.26 -28.48
CA GLU A 324 5.33 1.93 -27.07
C GLU A 324 4.98 3.13 -26.17
N GLY A 325 4.16 2.89 -25.14
CA GLY A 325 3.67 3.92 -24.24
C GLY A 325 2.46 4.71 -24.76
N GLN A 326 1.99 4.45 -25.98
CA GLN A 326 0.76 5.02 -26.56
C GLN A 326 -0.18 3.91 -27.07
N PRO A 327 -0.63 2.97 -26.20
CA PRO A 327 -1.57 1.94 -26.59
C PRO A 327 -2.91 2.53 -27.04
N PRO A 328 -3.59 1.93 -28.03
CA PRO A 328 -4.97 2.27 -28.34
C PRO A 328 -5.88 2.05 -27.13
N CYS A 329 -6.91 2.89 -27.00
CA CYS A 329 -7.88 2.75 -25.92
C CYS A 329 -8.81 1.55 -26.20
N LEU A 330 -8.70 0.49 -25.40
CA LEU A 330 -9.49 -0.73 -25.57
C LEU A 330 -10.82 -0.72 -24.81
N GLY A 331 -11.01 0.22 -23.88
CA GLY A 331 -12.23 0.36 -23.07
C GLY A 331 -12.76 1.80 -23.10
N ARG A 332 -13.23 2.29 -21.94
CA ARG A 332 -13.69 3.69 -21.83
C ARG A 332 -12.54 4.68 -22.07
N PRO A 333 -12.80 5.79 -22.78
CA PRO A 333 -11.85 6.89 -22.88
C PRO A 333 -11.41 7.38 -21.50
N TRP A 334 -10.11 7.48 -21.28
CA TRP A 334 -9.55 7.86 -19.98
C TRP A 334 -9.85 9.33 -19.64
N ILE A 335 -10.34 9.57 -18.43
CA ILE A 335 -10.40 10.92 -17.84
C ILE A 335 -9.34 10.95 -16.75
N SER A 336 -8.09 11.20 -17.17
CA SER A 336 -6.94 11.15 -16.29
C SER A 336 -6.40 12.54 -15.93
N LYS A 337 -5.83 12.64 -14.72
CA LYS A 337 -5.01 13.78 -14.31
C LYS A 337 -3.71 13.25 -13.72
N GLU A 338 -2.60 13.66 -14.29
CA GLU A 338 -1.27 13.37 -13.77
C GLU A 338 -0.74 14.58 -13.00
N ASN A 339 -0.03 14.30 -11.91
CA ASN A 339 0.63 15.30 -11.10
C ASN A 339 1.97 14.74 -10.63
N SER A 340 3.03 15.47 -10.92
CA SER A 340 4.39 15.18 -10.48
C SER A 340 4.84 16.28 -9.55
N LYS A 341 5.21 15.91 -8.32
CA LYS A 341 5.62 16.87 -7.31
C LYS A 341 6.96 16.44 -6.70
N ALA A 342 7.92 17.36 -6.73
CA ALA A 342 9.17 17.20 -6.00
C ALA A 342 8.92 17.41 -4.50
N PHE A 343 9.47 16.51 -3.69
CA PHE A 343 9.43 16.59 -2.24
C PHE A 343 10.80 16.92 -1.69
N LYS A 344 10.85 17.93 -0.82
CA LYS A 344 12.01 18.18 0.02
C LYS A 344 11.89 17.25 1.21
N ALA A 345 12.85 16.34 1.34
CA ALA A 345 12.96 15.44 2.48
C ALA A 345 14.37 15.51 3.03
N THR A 346 14.49 15.26 4.33
CA THR A 346 15.77 15.09 4.99
C THR A 346 15.86 13.72 5.64
N VAL A 347 17.07 13.17 5.68
CA VAL A 347 17.40 11.95 6.42
C VAL A 347 18.55 12.27 7.37
N ALA A 348 18.41 11.86 8.64
CA ALA A 348 19.47 11.92 9.63
C ALA A 348 20.10 10.53 9.76
N MET A 349 21.41 10.46 9.54
CA MET A 349 22.17 9.21 9.50
C MET A 349 23.18 9.16 10.63
N VAL A 350 23.34 7.98 11.23
CA VAL A 350 24.38 7.71 12.22
C VAL A 350 25.39 6.75 11.62
N LYS A 351 26.67 7.14 11.60
CA LYS A 351 27.75 6.36 10.95
C LYS A 351 27.95 4.96 11.55
N TYR A 352 27.80 4.86 12.87
CA TYR A 352 27.96 3.62 13.63
C TYR A 352 26.80 3.48 14.59
N CYS A 353 25.87 2.59 14.27
CA CYS A 353 24.88 2.09 15.21
C CYS A 353 25.25 0.62 15.47
N SER A 354 25.84 0.34 16.63
CA SER A 354 26.13 -1.04 17.06
C SER A 354 24.85 -1.85 17.26
N ASP A 355 23.71 -1.17 17.38
CA ASP A 355 22.51 -1.74 17.97
C ASP A 355 21.46 -2.12 16.92
N ILE A 356 21.34 -1.38 15.81
CA ILE A 356 20.45 -1.73 14.67
C ILE A 356 21.14 -1.49 13.34
N TYR A 357 20.96 -2.44 12.41
CA TYR A 357 21.20 -2.21 10.98
C TYR A 357 19.93 -2.43 10.15
N VAL A 358 19.84 -1.72 9.02
CA VAL A 358 18.64 -1.62 8.17
C VAL A 358 18.06 -2.99 7.80
N PRO A 359 18.82 -3.95 7.22
CA PRO A 359 18.24 -5.24 6.84
C PRO A 359 17.52 -6.01 7.97
N ARG A 360 18.00 -5.99 9.22
CA ARG A 360 17.27 -6.64 10.34
C ARG A 360 15.92 -6.00 10.61
N LEU A 361 15.85 -4.68 10.51
CA LEU A 361 14.60 -3.96 10.74
C LEU A 361 13.59 -4.19 9.59
N LEU A 362 14.05 -4.43 8.37
CA LEU A 362 13.16 -4.71 7.23
C LEU A 362 12.29 -5.97 7.45
N ASP A 363 12.81 -6.99 8.12
CA ASP A 363 12.07 -8.21 8.45
C ASP A 363 11.00 -7.95 9.52
N VAL A 364 11.32 -7.12 10.51
CA VAL A 364 10.35 -6.69 11.54
C VAL A 364 9.25 -5.84 10.90
N LEU A 365 9.64 -4.89 10.04
CA LEU A 365 8.72 -4.03 9.30
C LEU A 365 7.84 -4.81 8.33
N GLU A 366 8.29 -5.95 7.81
CA GLU A 366 7.46 -6.86 7.00
C GLU A 366 6.29 -7.43 7.81
N VAL A 367 6.53 -7.80 9.06
CA VAL A 367 5.47 -8.37 9.92
C VAL A 367 4.44 -7.33 10.31
N VAL A 368 4.86 -6.08 10.56
CA VAL A 368 3.96 -4.97 10.85
C VAL A 368 3.51 -4.21 9.59
N ALA A 369 3.83 -4.73 8.39
CA ALA A 369 3.44 -4.14 7.11
C ALA A 369 1.92 -4.04 6.83
N PRO A 370 1.02 -4.83 7.46
CA PRO A 370 -0.42 -4.60 7.33
C PRO A 370 -0.82 -3.14 7.61
N PHE A 371 -0.04 -2.43 8.43
CA PHE A 371 -0.12 -0.97 8.58
C PHE A 371 0.59 -0.26 7.43
N LYS A 372 -0.18 0.41 6.57
CA LYS A 372 0.30 1.05 5.33
C LYS A 372 1.49 2.00 5.56
N GLN A 373 1.55 2.69 6.70
CA GLN A 373 2.66 3.58 7.05
C GLN A 373 3.98 2.83 7.25
N PHE A 374 3.97 1.65 7.87
CA PHE A 374 5.16 0.83 8.05
C PHE A 374 5.61 0.19 6.73
N GLN A 375 4.69 -0.17 5.83
CA GLN A 375 5.06 -0.57 4.47
C GLN A 375 5.78 0.56 3.71
N LYS A 376 5.29 1.82 3.80
CA LYS A 376 5.95 2.97 3.17
C LYS A 376 7.34 3.24 3.76
N LEU A 377 7.50 3.12 5.08
CA LEU A 377 8.79 3.21 5.75
C LEU A 377 9.74 2.11 5.24
N ARG A 378 9.26 0.86 5.18
CA ARG A 378 10.02 -0.27 4.65
C ARG A 378 10.49 -0.02 3.22
N ASP A 379 9.58 0.38 2.33
CA ASP A 379 9.90 0.69 0.94
C ASP A 379 10.98 1.76 0.84
N PHE A 380 10.89 2.82 1.65
CA PHE A 380 11.92 3.86 1.69
C PHE A 380 13.27 3.34 2.19
N MET A 381 13.28 2.50 3.23
CA MET A 381 14.50 1.92 3.80
C MET A 381 15.21 0.91 2.87
N THR A 382 14.50 0.37 1.87
CA THR A 382 15.13 -0.45 0.80
C THR A 382 15.85 0.38 -0.27
N SER A 383 15.71 1.71 -0.27
CA SER A 383 16.44 2.58 -1.18
C SER A 383 17.94 2.66 -0.83
N LYS A 384 18.76 3.17 -1.75
CA LYS A 384 20.21 3.38 -1.51
C LYS A 384 20.45 4.54 -0.56
N LEU A 385 20.25 4.33 0.74
CA LEU A 385 20.52 5.31 1.78
C LEU A 385 22.03 5.63 1.87
N PRO A 386 22.40 6.81 2.41
CA PRO A 386 23.79 7.07 2.79
C PRO A 386 24.32 6.01 3.77
N PRO A 387 25.65 5.89 3.95
CA PRO A 387 26.21 4.97 4.93
C PRO A 387 25.71 5.23 6.36
N GLY A 388 25.39 4.16 7.08
CA GLY A 388 24.95 4.22 8.48
C GLY A 388 23.50 3.76 8.69
N PHE A 389 22.94 4.11 9.86
CA PHE A 389 21.55 3.83 10.21
C PHE A 389 20.70 5.12 10.17
N PRO A 390 19.51 5.11 9.53
CA PRO A 390 18.65 6.29 9.45
C PRO A 390 17.83 6.48 10.73
N VAL A 391 18.31 7.31 11.66
CA VAL A 391 17.58 7.59 12.92
C VAL A 391 16.43 8.57 12.75
N ARG A 392 16.39 9.30 11.62
CA ARG A 392 15.25 10.15 11.26
C ARG A 392 15.03 10.18 9.77
N ILE A 393 13.78 10.02 9.35
CA ILE A 393 13.40 9.97 7.95
C ILE A 393 12.16 10.83 7.73
N GLU A 394 12.20 11.71 6.75
CA GLU A 394 11.02 12.39 6.24
C GLU A 394 10.55 11.71 4.96
N ILE A 395 9.38 11.08 5.00
CA ILE A 395 8.75 10.41 3.86
C ILE A 395 7.45 11.11 3.47
N PRO A 396 7.24 11.43 2.19
CA PRO A 396 5.93 11.85 1.71
C PRO A 396 4.96 10.67 1.86
N VAL A 397 3.92 10.86 2.66
CA VAL A 397 2.89 9.83 2.82
C VAL A 397 1.69 10.11 1.93
N PHE A 398 1.40 11.39 1.68
CA PHE A 398 0.40 11.87 0.71
C PHE A 398 0.91 13.12 -0.02
N PRO A 399 0.30 13.53 -1.15
CA PRO A 399 0.74 14.71 -1.91
C PRO A 399 0.90 16.01 -1.09
N THR A 400 0.18 16.11 0.02
CA THR A 400 0.19 17.26 0.94
C THR A 400 0.74 16.95 2.33
N ILE A 401 1.06 15.69 2.65
CA ILE A 401 1.46 15.27 4.00
C ILE A 401 2.78 14.50 3.94
N THR A 402 3.72 14.96 4.76
CA THR A 402 5.00 14.29 5.04
C THR A 402 4.92 13.68 6.43
N ALA A 403 5.32 12.42 6.57
CA ALA A 403 5.58 11.83 7.87
C ALA A 403 7.06 11.97 8.19
N LYS A 404 7.35 12.45 9.38
CA LYS A 404 8.67 12.47 9.97
C LYS A 404 8.74 11.33 10.98
N VAL A 405 9.43 10.27 10.60
CA VAL A 405 9.68 9.09 11.42
C VAL A 405 11.00 9.28 12.16
N THR A 406 10.99 9.18 13.47
CA THR A 406 12.20 9.30 14.31
C THR A 406 12.35 8.05 15.15
N PHE A 407 13.48 7.37 15.04
CA PHE A 407 13.86 6.27 15.92
C PHE A 407 14.37 6.90 17.22
N THR A 408 13.55 6.89 18.26
CA THR A 408 13.82 7.65 19.49
C THR A 408 14.68 6.87 20.45
N ASN A 409 14.43 5.56 20.58
CA ASN A 409 15.13 4.68 21.50
C ASN A 409 15.18 3.27 20.94
N PHE A 410 16.32 2.59 21.13
CA PHE A 410 16.48 1.17 20.86
C PHE A 410 17.32 0.52 21.95
N GLN A 411 16.85 -0.61 22.45
CA GLN A 411 17.54 -1.36 23.49
C GLN A 411 17.43 -2.86 23.22
N TRP A 412 18.58 -3.55 23.21
CA TRP A 412 18.60 -5.00 23.33
C TRP A 412 18.08 -5.39 24.71
N LYS A 413 17.15 -6.34 24.76
CA LYS A 413 16.40 -6.65 25.98
C LYS A 413 16.02 -8.13 26.04
N ASP A 414 16.90 -8.93 26.65
CA ASP A 414 16.70 -10.38 26.79
C ASP A 414 15.66 -10.75 27.86
N ASP A 415 15.44 -9.86 28.83
CA ASP A 415 14.56 -10.03 29.99
C ASP A 415 13.10 -9.61 29.74
N LEU A 416 12.72 -9.35 28.49
CA LEU A 416 11.32 -9.04 28.14
C LEU A 416 10.36 -10.11 28.69
N ASP A 417 9.37 -9.69 29.48
CA ASP A 417 8.35 -10.60 30.00
C ASP A 417 7.55 -11.23 28.84
N ARG A 418 7.38 -12.55 28.89
CA ARG A 418 6.58 -13.30 27.91
C ARG A 418 5.11 -12.91 27.95
N SER A 419 4.60 -12.48 29.11
CA SER A 419 3.20 -12.06 29.28
C SER A 419 2.81 -10.89 28.37
N LEU A 420 3.78 -10.03 28.02
CA LEU A 420 3.58 -8.90 27.11
C LEU A 420 3.11 -9.34 25.72
N PHE A 421 3.47 -10.57 25.31
CA PHE A 421 3.17 -11.11 23.98
C PHE A 421 1.94 -12.04 23.99
N SER A 422 1.12 -11.96 25.03
CA SER A 422 -0.12 -12.71 25.17
C SER A 422 -1.30 -11.76 25.39
N ILE A 423 -2.48 -12.21 24.96
CA ILE A 423 -3.74 -11.52 25.25
C ILE A 423 -4.00 -11.63 26.77
N PRO A 424 -4.25 -10.52 27.49
CA PRO A 424 -4.56 -10.59 28.91
C PRO A 424 -5.83 -11.40 29.18
N ALA A 425 -5.82 -12.22 30.23
CA ALA A 425 -6.91 -13.18 30.50
C ALA A 425 -8.29 -12.54 30.76
N HIS A 426 -8.33 -11.26 31.14
CA HIS A 426 -9.58 -10.53 31.37
C HIS A 426 -10.17 -9.91 30.09
N TYR A 427 -9.41 -9.87 28.99
CA TYR A 427 -9.89 -9.30 27.74
C TYR A 427 -10.91 -10.23 27.09
N ARG A 428 -11.92 -9.63 26.45
CA ARG A 428 -12.98 -10.38 25.73
C ARG A 428 -12.76 -10.31 24.23
N GLU A 429 -13.10 -11.39 23.52
CA GLU A 429 -13.05 -11.38 22.07
C GLU A 429 -14.25 -10.60 21.51
N ASP A 430 -13.98 -9.59 20.69
CA ASP A 430 -14.97 -8.83 19.91
C ASP A 430 -14.55 -8.86 18.43
N PRO A 431 -15.11 -9.79 17.63
CA PRO A 431 -14.78 -9.92 16.22
C PRO A 431 -15.16 -8.72 15.35
N GLY A 432 -16.00 -7.80 15.85
CA GLY A 432 -16.46 -6.62 15.13
C GLY A 432 -15.77 -5.33 15.53
N ARG A 433 -14.78 -5.37 16.44
CA ARG A 433 -14.15 -4.15 16.97
C ARG A 433 -13.38 -3.36 15.91
N PHE A 434 -12.67 -4.08 15.05
CA PHE A 434 -11.85 -3.56 13.96
C PHE A 434 -12.35 -4.15 12.65
N PRO A 435 -13.44 -3.63 12.07
CA PRO A 435 -14.06 -4.22 10.88
C PRO A 435 -13.10 -4.35 9.70
N ASP A 436 -12.12 -3.44 9.61
CA ASP A 436 -11.12 -3.40 8.53
C ASP A 436 -9.93 -4.38 8.71
N LEU A 437 -9.90 -5.19 9.79
CA LEU A 437 -8.77 -6.07 10.18
C LEU A 437 -9.12 -7.55 10.37
#